data_AF-A0A5J9W0N2-F1
#
_entry.id   AF-A0A5J9W0N2-F1
#
_cell.length_a   1.000
_cell.length_b   1.000
_cell.length_c   1.000
_cell.angle_alpha   90.00
_cell.angle_beta   90.00
_cell.angle_gamma   90.00
#
_symmetry.space_group_name_H-M   'P 1'
#
loop_
_entity.id
_entity.type
_entity.pdbx_description
1 polymer ?
#
loop_
_entity_poly.entity_id
_entity_poly.type
_entity_poly.pdbx_seq_one_letter_code
_entity_poly.pdbx_strand_id
1 'polypeptide(L)'
;MDGDFAPFPDLVKLRRKYGFLLVVDDLHLTCHVDNCLFKAHATLVCGENGGGAPEMFGCENDIDISVGTLSKGVGCQGGFIACSTRWRRLILSRGRSFIFSTTLPLPIDAAVHVAISISKQERWRRSVIWEHVRYFASLTKLNVTSPIISIVVGSQEAASTKSRISCNSNPTTHGCELRLAQLIALVTSKC
;
A
#
# COMPACT_ATOMS: atom_id res chain seq x y z
N MET A 1 1.06 -3.92 -9.65
CA MET A 1 1.08 -2.77 -10.60
C MET A 1 -0.25 -2.03 -10.55
N ASP A 2 -1.32 -2.69 -11.00
CA ASP A 2 -2.63 -2.11 -11.31
C ASP A 2 -3.41 -1.58 -10.09
N GLY A 3 -2.99 -1.94 -8.86
CA GLY A 3 -3.52 -1.41 -7.60
C GLY A 3 -4.90 -1.96 -7.21
N ASP A 4 -5.12 -3.27 -7.42
CA ASP A 4 -6.43 -3.86 -7.76
C ASP A 4 -7.06 -4.91 -6.80
N PHE A 5 -8.34 -5.26 -7.02
CA PHE A 5 -9.23 -6.15 -6.22
C PHE A 5 -10.02 -7.15 -7.14
N ALA A 6 -10.28 -8.46 -6.94
CA ALA A 6 -9.95 -9.55 -5.98
C ALA A 6 -10.55 -9.52 -4.53
N PRO A 7 -10.55 -10.62 -3.70
CA PRO A 7 -11.52 -10.79 -2.59
C PRO A 7 -11.00 -11.29 -1.19
N PHE A 8 -10.71 -10.41 -0.22
CA PHE A 8 -10.40 -10.79 1.17
C PHE A 8 -11.47 -11.64 1.89
N PRO A 9 -12.77 -11.27 1.89
CA PRO A 9 -13.79 -12.04 2.59
C PRO A 9 -13.93 -13.47 2.07
N ASP A 10 -13.69 -13.71 0.78
CA ASP A 10 -13.75 -15.05 0.20
C ASP A 10 -12.48 -15.86 0.47
N LEU A 11 -11.29 -15.22 0.46
CA LEU A 11 -10.06 -15.85 0.95
C LEU A 11 -10.20 -16.28 2.42
N VAL A 12 -10.88 -15.50 3.25
CA VAL A 12 -11.18 -15.83 4.65
C VAL A 12 -12.22 -16.95 4.76
N LYS A 13 -13.30 -16.93 3.97
CA LYS A 13 -14.26 -18.07 3.89
C LYS A 13 -13.55 -19.36 3.48
N LEU A 14 -12.67 -19.29 2.48
CA LEU A 14 -11.87 -20.42 2.00
C LEU A 14 -10.87 -20.90 3.07
N ARG A 15 -10.18 -19.99 3.77
CA ARG A 15 -9.27 -20.29 4.88
C ARG A 15 -10.02 -21.02 6.02
N ARG A 16 -11.19 -20.51 6.41
CA ARG A 16 -12.06 -21.15 7.41
C ARG A 16 -12.59 -22.53 6.96
N LYS A 17 -12.83 -22.73 5.66
CA LYS A 17 -13.33 -23.99 5.09
C LYS A 17 -12.25 -25.06 4.89
N TYR A 18 -11.03 -24.67 4.51
CA TYR A 18 -9.97 -25.59 4.08
C TYR A 18 -8.72 -25.59 4.98
N GLY A 19 -8.63 -24.70 5.98
CA GLY A 19 -7.59 -24.74 7.01
C GLY A 19 -6.17 -24.35 6.55
N PHE A 20 -6.02 -23.70 5.39
CA PHE A 20 -4.70 -23.27 4.89
C PHE A 20 -4.17 -22.04 5.62
N LEU A 21 -2.84 -21.88 5.57
CA LEU A 21 -2.12 -20.70 6.06
C LEU A 21 -2.44 -19.49 5.18
N LEU A 22 -3.07 -18.45 5.74
CA LEU A 22 -3.28 -17.18 5.04
C LEU A 22 -2.15 -16.22 5.40
N VAL A 23 -1.17 -16.14 4.49
CA VAL A 23 -0.13 -15.10 4.47
C VAL A 23 -0.59 -13.95 3.58
N VAL A 24 -0.35 -12.74 4.05
CA VAL A 24 -0.77 -11.48 3.43
C VAL A 24 0.47 -10.61 3.21
N ASP A 25 0.61 -10.03 2.02
CA ASP A 25 1.56 -8.95 1.74
C ASP A 25 0.77 -7.66 1.47
N ASP A 26 0.92 -6.65 2.34
CA ASP A 26 0.26 -5.34 2.29
C ASP A 26 0.51 -4.57 0.96
N LEU A 27 1.44 -5.06 0.13
CA LEU A 27 1.76 -4.54 -1.19
C LEU A 27 0.69 -4.80 -2.26
N HIS A 28 -0.05 -5.93 -2.22
CA HIS A 28 -1.03 -6.33 -3.24
C HIS A 28 -2.29 -6.96 -2.60
N LEU A 29 -3.29 -6.15 -2.23
CA LEU A 29 -4.48 -6.59 -1.47
C LEU A 29 -5.83 -6.08 -1.97
N THR A 30 -6.90 -6.77 -1.56
CA THR A 30 -8.05 -7.04 -2.43
C THR A 30 -9.42 -7.15 -1.72
N CYS A 31 -10.50 -6.50 -2.19
CA CYS A 31 -11.91 -6.85 -1.84
C CYS A 31 -13.01 -6.30 -2.80
N HIS A 32 -13.59 -7.11 -3.68
CA HIS A 32 -14.74 -6.74 -4.52
C HIS A 32 -16.10 -6.95 -3.78
N VAL A 33 -16.43 -6.08 -2.81
CA VAL A 33 -17.68 -6.11 -2.02
C VAL A 33 -18.27 -4.69 -1.90
N ASP A 34 -19.57 -4.59 -1.70
CA ASP A 34 -20.38 -3.37 -1.81
C ASP A 34 -19.96 -2.21 -0.88
N ASN A 35 -20.14 -0.98 -1.39
CA ASN A 35 -20.10 0.30 -0.67
C ASN A 35 -18.80 0.75 0.04
N CYS A 36 -17.70 0.00 -0.01
CA CYS A 36 -16.37 0.47 0.44
C CYS A 36 -15.32 0.39 -0.69
N LEU A 37 -15.02 1.53 -1.33
CA LEU A 37 -14.38 1.58 -2.65
C LEU A 37 -12.92 2.11 -2.65
N PHE A 38 -12.05 1.61 -1.76
CA PHE A 38 -10.73 2.22 -1.48
C PHE A 38 -9.57 1.17 -1.38
N LYS A 39 -8.66 1.14 -2.36
CA LYS A 39 -7.58 0.13 -2.57
C LYS A 39 -6.16 0.65 -2.24
N ALA A 40 -5.28 -0.18 -1.65
CA ALA A 40 -3.84 0.06 -1.47
C ALA A 40 -3.11 -1.28 -1.10
N HIS A 41 -1.79 -1.48 -1.02
CA HIS A 41 -0.65 -0.60 -0.71
C HIS A 41 -0.73 0.02 0.71
N ALA A 42 -1.12 -0.83 1.67
CA ALA A 42 -2.13 -0.45 2.65
C ALA A 42 -1.61 0.10 3.99
N THR A 43 -0.41 -0.28 4.43
CA THR A 43 0.13 0.09 5.74
C THR A 43 0.22 1.61 5.90
N LEU A 44 -0.37 2.14 6.97
CA LEU A 44 -0.53 3.58 7.27
C LEU A 44 -1.38 4.40 6.28
N VAL A 45 -2.06 3.77 5.31
CA VAL A 45 -2.92 4.41 4.30
C VAL A 45 -4.38 3.95 4.39
N CYS A 46 -4.62 2.68 4.73
CA CYS A 46 -5.94 2.05 4.89
C CYS A 46 -6.22 1.64 6.34
N GLY A 47 -7.51 1.44 6.65
CA GLY A 47 -7.99 1.17 8.00
C GLY A 47 -8.09 2.43 8.86
N GLU A 48 -8.74 2.34 10.02
CA GLU A 48 -8.97 3.48 10.92
C GLU A 48 -7.70 3.88 11.70
N ASN A 49 -6.85 2.90 12.04
CA ASN A 49 -5.60 3.09 12.76
C ASN A 49 -4.36 2.92 11.86
N GLY A 50 -4.54 2.66 10.56
CA GLY A 50 -3.45 2.43 9.61
C GLY A 50 -3.01 0.98 9.49
N GLY A 51 -3.79 0.03 10.01
CA GLY A 51 -3.58 -1.42 9.96
C GLY A 51 -3.83 -2.06 8.59
N GLY A 52 -4.08 -1.26 7.56
CA GLY A 52 -4.10 -1.69 6.17
C GLY A 52 -5.45 -2.24 5.70
N ALA A 53 -5.41 -3.07 4.66
CA ALA A 53 -6.58 -3.73 4.12
C ALA A 53 -7.23 -4.73 5.10
N PRO A 54 -6.48 -5.47 5.94
CA PRO A 54 -7.07 -6.33 6.98
C PRO A 54 -7.98 -5.60 7.98
N GLU A 55 -7.55 -4.43 8.45
CA GLU A 55 -8.35 -3.56 9.33
C GLU A 55 -9.58 -3.04 8.57
N MET A 56 -9.39 -2.56 7.34
CA MET A 56 -10.46 -2.03 6.48
C MET A 56 -11.58 -3.05 6.18
N PHE A 57 -11.26 -4.35 6.09
CA PHE A 57 -12.25 -5.42 5.87
C PHE A 57 -12.64 -6.19 7.14
N GLY A 58 -12.20 -5.73 8.33
CA GLY A 58 -12.53 -6.35 9.61
C GLY A 58 -12.06 -7.81 9.75
N CYS A 59 -11.04 -8.20 8.98
CA CYS A 59 -10.61 -9.59 8.83
C CYS A 59 -9.18 -9.87 9.36
N GLU A 60 -8.60 -8.91 10.05
CA GLU A 60 -7.29 -8.98 10.73
C GLU A 60 -7.09 -10.24 11.59
N ASN A 61 -8.15 -10.75 12.23
CA ASN A 61 -8.12 -11.93 13.08
C ASN A 61 -8.10 -13.27 12.29
N ASP A 62 -8.35 -13.24 10.98
CA ASP A 62 -8.35 -14.41 10.09
C ASP A 62 -7.05 -14.56 9.27
N ILE A 63 -6.01 -13.80 9.61
CA ILE A 63 -4.71 -13.78 8.92
C ILE A 63 -3.64 -14.35 9.87
N ASP A 64 -2.81 -15.28 9.39
CA ASP A 64 -1.75 -15.87 10.23
C ASP A 64 -0.52 -14.98 10.33
N ILE A 65 -0.21 -14.34 9.20
CA ILE A 65 1.02 -13.59 8.94
C ILE A 65 0.68 -12.44 7.98
N SER A 66 0.75 -11.20 8.44
CA SER A 66 0.88 -10.02 7.56
C SER A 66 2.36 -9.68 7.41
N VAL A 67 2.75 -9.38 6.18
CA VAL A 67 4.07 -8.90 5.77
C VAL A 67 3.87 -7.52 5.14
N GLY A 68 4.78 -6.59 5.40
CA GLY A 68 4.72 -5.28 4.78
C GLY A 68 6.07 -4.56 4.77
N THR A 69 6.11 -3.42 4.11
CA THR A 69 7.34 -2.65 3.88
C THR A 69 7.31 -1.28 4.54
N LEU A 70 8.47 -0.85 5.05
CA LEU A 70 8.68 0.43 5.70
C LEU A 70 9.04 1.54 4.69
N SER A 71 9.27 1.21 3.41
CA SER A 71 9.65 2.19 2.35
C SER A 71 8.48 2.76 1.55
N LYS A 72 7.25 2.66 2.07
CA LYS A 72 6.03 3.25 1.49
C LYS A 72 5.45 4.28 2.45
N GLY A 73 4.25 4.05 3.01
CA GLY A 73 3.57 4.99 3.91
C GLY A 73 4.33 5.35 5.20
N VAL A 74 5.36 4.58 5.57
CA VAL A 74 6.24 4.84 6.73
C VAL A 74 7.46 5.71 6.36
N GLY A 75 7.79 5.88 5.07
CA GLY A 75 8.89 6.75 4.61
C GLY A 75 10.31 6.36 5.04
N CYS A 76 10.52 5.11 5.48
CA CYS A 76 11.75 4.60 6.08
C CYS A 76 12.38 3.47 5.24
N GLN A 77 13.28 2.66 5.82
CA GLN A 77 13.85 1.47 5.17
C GLN A 77 13.45 0.19 5.92
N GLY A 78 13.25 -0.91 5.19
CA GLY A 78 13.05 -2.25 5.73
C GLY A 78 11.66 -2.84 5.47
N GLY A 79 11.32 -3.85 6.27
CA GLY A 79 10.03 -4.52 6.25
C GLY A 79 9.74 -5.16 7.60
N PHE A 80 8.48 -5.53 7.82
CA PHE A 80 7.99 -6.10 9.07
C PHE A 80 7.18 -7.38 8.80
N ILE A 81 7.00 -8.18 9.86
CA ILE A 81 6.12 -9.35 9.86
C ILE A 81 5.27 -9.30 11.13
N ALA A 82 3.97 -9.06 10.98
CA ALA A 82 2.98 -9.13 12.06
C ALA A 82 2.35 -10.54 12.07
N CYS A 83 2.60 -11.32 13.12
CA CYS A 83 2.13 -12.69 13.22
C CYS A 83 2.06 -13.17 14.68
N SER A 84 1.40 -14.30 14.92
CA SER A 84 1.31 -14.91 16.26
C SER A 84 2.67 -15.31 16.83
N THR A 85 2.78 -15.42 18.16
CA THR A 85 4.01 -15.86 18.85
C THR A 85 4.55 -17.20 18.36
N ARG A 86 3.67 -18.10 17.87
CA ARG A 86 4.05 -19.38 17.24
C ARG A 86 4.80 -19.15 15.94
N TRP A 87 4.27 -18.32 15.05
CA TRP A 87 4.92 -17.98 13.77
C TRP A 87 6.19 -17.18 13.99
N ARG A 88 6.19 -16.20 14.90
CA ARG A 88 7.38 -15.43 15.28
C ARG A 88 8.53 -16.34 15.72
N ARG A 89 8.29 -17.32 16.61
CA ARG A 89 9.32 -18.29 17.05
C ARG A 89 9.87 -19.13 15.89
N LEU A 90 9.03 -19.57 14.97
CA LEU A 90 9.46 -20.34 13.79
C LEU A 90 10.32 -19.48 12.85
N ILE A 91 9.87 -18.26 12.54
CA ILE A 91 10.56 -17.33 11.63
C ILE A 91 11.93 -16.94 12.19
N LEU A 92 12.02 -16.59 13.48
CA LEU A 92 13.29 -16.24 14.13
C LEU A 92 14.29 -17.40 14.19
N SER A 93 13.83 -18.66 14.25
CA SER A 93 14.69 -19.85 14.38
C SER A 93 15.02 -20.56 13.06
N ARG A 94 14.31 -20.24 11.95
CA ARG A 94 14.51 -20.88 10.63
C ARG A 94 14.70 -19.89 9.48
N GLY A 95 14.34 -18.63 9.64
CA GLY A 95 14.44 -17.61 8.60
C GLY A 95 15.88 -17.20 8.34
N ARG A 96 16.52 -17.78 7.32
CA ARG A 96 17.90 -17.45 6.92
C ARG A 96 18.12 -15.95 6.73
N SER A 97 17.17 -15.25 6.09
CA SER A 97 17.21 -13.80 5.86
C SER A 97 17.12 -12.95 7.14
N PHE A 98 16.74 -13.53 8.28
CA PHE A 98 16.80 -12.89 9.59
C PHE A 98 18.09 -13.28 10.33
N ILE A 99 18.47 -14.56 10.29
CA ILE A 99 19.63 -15.11 11.01
C ILE A 99 20.97 -14.61 10.44
N PHE A 100 21.05 -14.41 9.13
CA PHE A 100 22.29 -14.04 8.41
C PHE A 100 22.24 -12.61 7.84
N SER A 101 21.49 -11.71 8.46
CA SER A 101 21.39 -10.30 8.06
C SER A 101 21.54 -9.37 9.27
N THR A 102 22.13 -8.20 9.06
CA THR A 102 22.25 -7.17 10.11
C THR A 102 20.87 -6.53 10.38
N THR A 103 20.56 -6.32 11.66
CA THR A 103 19.36 -5.59 12.11
C THR A 103 19.33 -4.15 11.55
N LEU A 104 18.12 -3.59 11.42
CA LEU A 104 17.91 -2.19 11.06
C LEU A 104 18.70 -1.23 11.98
N PRO A 105 19.33 -0.17 11.46
CA PRO A 105 20.00 0.83 12.28
C PRO A 105 19.02 1.52 13.23
N LEU A 106 19.45 1.76 14.48
CA LEU A 106 18.61 2.37 15.53
C LEU A 106 17.91 3.69 15.11
N PRO A 107 18.53 4.61 14.32
CA PRO A 107 17.82 5.80 13.84
C PRO A 107 16.62 5.50 12.93
N ILE A 108 16.66 4.40 12.16
CA ILE A 108 15.56 3.98 11.29
C ILE A 108 14.42 3.39 12.13
N ASP A 109 14.73 2.56 13.13
CA ASP A 109 13.72 2.00 14.05
C ASP A 109 13.00 3.11 14.85
N ALA A 110 13.76 4.10 15.35
CA ALA A 110 13.19 5.28 15.99
C ALA A 110 12.29 6.10 15.04
N ALA A 111 12.72 6.32 13.79
CA ALA A 111 11.91 7.01 12.79
C ALA A 111 10.61 6.25 12.46
N VAL A 112 10.67 4.93 12.33
CA VAL A 112 9.51 4.05 12.12
C VAL A 112 8.54 4.12 13.29
N HIS A 113 9.03 4.08 14.53
CA HIS A 113 8.20 4.20 15.73
C HIS A 113 7.45 5.54 15.78
N VAL A 114 8.13 6.65 15.46
CA VAL A 114 7.52 7.99 15.39
C VAL A 114 6.52 8.08 14.24
N ALA A 115 6.84 7.57 13.03
CA ALA A 115 5.94 7.59 11.88
C ALA A 115 4.63 6.81 12.12
N ILE A 116 4.70 5.64 12.76
CA ILE A 116 3.52 4.86 13.16
C ILE A 116 2.69 5.62 14.22
N SER A 117 3.35 6.26 15.18
CA SER A 117 2.69 7.04 16.22
C SER A 117 1.96 8.26 15.66
N ILE A 118 2.61 8.98 14.73
CA ILE A 118 2.02 10.09 13.99
C ILE A 118 0.82 9.64 13.16
N SER A 119 0.91 8.56 12.38
CA SER A 119 -0.20 8.10 11.53
C SER A 119 -1.46 7.66 12.29
N LYS A 120 -1.32 7.24 13.56
CA LYS A 120 -2.45 6.95 14.45
C LYS A 120 -3.15 8.20 14.99
N GLN A 121 -2.39 9.26 15.26
CA GLN A 121 -2.88 10.54 15.77
C GLN A 121 -3.41 11.43 14.62
N GLU A 122 -2.61 11.62 13.58
CA GLU A 122 -2.86 12.50 12.44
C GLU A 122 -3.67 11.80 11.33
N ARG A 123 -4.85 11.26 11.69
CA ARG A 123 -5.76 10.57 10.74
C ARG A 123 -6.11 11.41 9.51
N TRP A 124 -6.12 12.74 9.66
CA TRP A 124 -6.34 13.71 8.58
C TRP A 124 -5.43 13.49 7.36
N ARG A 125 -4.20 12.98 7.54
CA ARG A 125 -3.29 12.69 6.42
C ARG A 125 -3.85 11.63 5.48
N ARG A 126 -4.52 10.61 6.03
CA ARG A 126 -5.22 9.58 5.25
C ARG A 126 -6.45 10.16 4.56
N SER A 127 -7.23 11.01 5.23
CA SER A 127 -8.38 11.70 4.61
C SER A 127 -7.98 12.51 3.39
N VAL A 128 -6.91 13.32 3.49
CA VAL A 128 -6.40 14.15 2.38
C VAL A 128 -5.95 13.31 1.18
N ILE A 129 -5.29 12.17 1.41
CA ILE A 129 -4.93 11.23 0.33
C ILE A 129 -6.20 10.71 -0.37
N TRP A 130 -7.22 10.31 0.39
CA TRP A 130 -8.48 9.80 -0.18
C TRP A 130 -9.33 10.90 -0.85
N GLU A 131 -9.25 12.14 -0.39
CA GLU A 131 -9.83 13.31 -1.06
C GLU A 131 -9.15 13.58 -2.41
N HIS A 132 -7.82 13.56 -2.47
CA HIS A 132 -7.07 13.70 -3.72
C HIS A 132 -7.39 12.57 -4.72
N VAL A 133 -7.54 11.32 -4.25
CA VAL A 133 -7.96 10.17 -5.07
C VAL A 133 -9.37 10.40 -5.67
N ARG A 134 -10.34 10.81 -4.85
CA ARG A 134 -11.71 11.11 -5.32
C ARG A 134 -11.76 12.29 -6.29
N TYR A 135 -10.94 13.32 -6.05
CA TYR A 135 -10.82 14.49 -6.91
C TYR A 135 -10.21 14.14 -8.28
N PHE A 136 -9.15 13.32 -8.31
CA PHE A 136 -8.61 12.83 -9.58
C PHE A 136 -9.62 11.96 -10.34
N ALA A 137 -10.38 11.11 -9.63
CA ALA A 137 -11.44 10.29 -10.22
C ALA A 137 -12.53 11.16 -10.88
N SER A 138 -12.99 12.22 -10.21
CA SER A 138 -14.05 13.09 -10.76
C SER A 138 -13.59 13.93 -11.95
N LEU A 139 -12.33 14.39 -11.96
CA LEU A 139 -11.73 15.10 -13.11
C LEU A 139 -11.58 14.19 -14.33
N THR A 140 -11.04 12.98 -14.14
CA THR A 140 -10.65 12.10 -15.26
C THR A 140 -11.75 11.16 -15.73
N LYS A 141 -12.80 10.95 -14.91
CA LYS A 141 -13.86 9.94 -15.10
C LYS A 141 -13.35 8.50 -15.19
N LEU A 142 -12.09 8.27 -14.83
CA LEU A 142 -11.49 6.93 -14.71
C LEU A 142 -12.01 6.27 -13.41
N ASN A 143 -12.13 4.94 -13.41
CA ASN A 143 -12.50 4.15 -12.22
C ASN A 143 -11.33 4.05 -11.22
N VAL A 144 -10.90 5.21 -10.72
CA VAL A 144 -9.79 5.35 -9.80
C VAL A 144 -10.27 5.00 -8.40
N THR A 145 -9.58 4.02 -7.82
CA THR A 145 -9.98 3.39 -6.56
C THR A 145 -8.81 3.26 -5.60
N SER A 146 -7.58 3.60 -6.02
CA SER A 146 -6.33 3.57 -5.23
C SER A 146 -5.55 4.90 -5.31
N PRO A 147 -4.67 5.20 -4.33
CA PRO A 147 -3.66 6.28 -4.43
C PRO A 147 -2.54 6.01 -5.46
N ILE A 148 -2.48 4.78 -5.96
CA ILE A 148 -1.70 4.42 -7.16
C ILE A 148 -2.65 4.47 -8.35
N ILE A 149 -2.28 5.22 -9.38
CA ILE A 149 -3.07 5.28 -10.62
C ILE A 149 -2.22 4.74 -11.76
N SER A 150 -2.61 3.57 -12.29
CA SER A 150 -1.95 2.99 -13.46
C SER A 150 -2.58 3.50 -14.75
N ILE A 151 -1.85 4.32 -15.51
CA ILE A 151 -2.30 4.81 -16.82
C ILE A 151 -1.64 3.95 -17.89
N VAL A 152 -2.41 3.00 -18.45
CA VAL A 152 -1.94 2.12 -19.52
C VAL A 152 -1.87 2.89 -20.83
N VAL A 153 -0.67 3.05 -21.38
CA VAL A 153 -0.43 3.87 -22.58
C VAL A 153 -0.28 3.05 -23.86
N GLY A 154 -0.20 1.72 -23.75
CA GLY A 154 0.06 0.83 -24.88
C GLY A 154 1.56 0.51 -24.97
N SER A 155 2.21 0.91 -26.06
CA SER A 155 3.61 0.54 -26.34
C SER A 155 4.63 1.25 -25.43
N GLN A 156 5.84 0.69 -25.37
CA GLN A 156 6.97 1.22 -24.59
C GLN A 156 7.44 2.59 -25.11
N GLU A 157 7.39 2.80 -26.43
CA GLU A 157 7.74 4.07 -27.09
C GLU A 157 6.72 5.14 -26.72
N ALA A 158 5.42 4.80 -26.73
CA ALA A 158 4.35 5.70 -26.33
C ALA A 158 4.45 6.04 -24.82
N ALA A 159 4.71 5.06 -23.96
CA ALA A 159 4.88 5.26 -22.52
C ALA A 159 6.07 6.17 -22.20
N SER A 160 7.24 5.89 -22.78
CA SER A 160 8.46 6.68 -22.58
C SER A 160 8.39 8.08 -23.20
N THR A 161 7.69 8.25 -24.34
CA THR A 161 7.47 9.57 -24.96
C THR A 161 6.52 10.42 -24.11
N LYS A 162 5.37 9.89 -23.67
CA LYS A 162 4.44 10.64 -22.80
C LYS A 162 5.06 10.98 -21.45
N SER A 163 5.87 10.09 -20.88
CA SER A 163 6.67 10.37 -19.68
C SER A 163 7.59 11.57 -19.86
N ARG A 164 8.42 11.59 -20.93
CA ARG A 164 9.31 12.72 -21.25
C ARG A 164 8.56 14.04 -21.46
N ILE A 165 7.41 14.01 -22.15
CA ILE A 165 6.57 15.20 -22.36
C ILE A 165 6.06 15.73 -21.00
N SER A 166 5.55 14.84 -20.14
CA SER A 166 5.04 15.22 -18.80
C SER A 166 6.12 15.78 -17.86
N CYS A 167 7.39 15.38 -18.02
CA CYS A 167 8.50 15.97 -17.27
C CYS A 167 8.92 17.34 -17.83
N ASN A 168 8.93 17.49 -19.15
CA ASN A 168 9.41 18.70 -19.81
C ASN A 168 8.36 19.84 -19.85
N SER A 169 7.08 19.53 -19.67
CA SER A 169 5.99 20.51 -19.79
C SER A 169 5.82 21.47 -18.61
N ASN A 170 6.62 21.37 -17.54
CA ASN A 170 6.45 22.21 -16.35
C ASN A 170 7.80 22.69 -15.73
N PRO A 171 8.36 23.82 -16.22
CA PRO A 171 9.58 24.40 -15.66
C PRO A 171 9.35 25.40 -14.52
N THR A 172 8.10 25.77 -14.17
CA THR A 172 7.83 27.04 -13.45
C THR A 172 6.85 26.99 -12.27
N THR A 173 6.10 25.92 -11.99
CA THR A 173 5.11 25.92 -10.88
C THR A 173 5.72 25.72 -9.48
N HIS A 174 6.64 26.59 -9.08
CA HIS A 174 7.38 26.52 -7.80
C HIS A 174 6.59 26.92 -6.53
N GLY A 175 5.24 26.92 -6.56
CA GLY A 175 4.44 27.42 -5.43
C GLY A 175 2.95 27.08 -5.32
N CYS A 176 2.36 26.23 -6.17
CA CYS A 176 0.91 25.93 -6.08
C CYS A 176 0.48 24.46 -6.22
N GLU A 177 1.27 23.57 -6.85
CA GLU A 177 0.81 22.19 -7.15
C GLU A 177 1.18 21.12 -6.10
N LEU A 178 1.58 21.53 -4.89
CA LEU A 178 1.88 20.63 -3.76
C LEU A 178 0.70 19.74 -3.31
N ARG A 179 -0.52 19.96 -3.84
CA ARG A 179 -1.69 19.11 -3.62
C ARG A 179 -1.72 17.84 -4.49
N LEU A 180 -1.18 17.86 -5.72
CA LEU A 180 -1.20 16.68 -6.59
C LEU A 180 -0.05 15.69 -6.32
N ALA A 181 1.02 16.14 -5.66
CA ALA A 181 2.26 15.37 -5.44
C ALA A 181 2.13 14.10 -4.58
N GLN A 182 0.94 13.79 -4.05
CA GLN A 182 0.67 12.56 -3.28
C GLN A 182 0.16 11.38 -4.13
N LEU A 183 -0.16 11.61 -5.42
CA LEU A 183 -0.67 10.58 -6.33
C LEU A 183 0.45 9.97 -7.17
N ILE A 184 0.73 8.68 -6.96
CA ILE A 184 1.72 7.95 -7.76
C ILE A 184 1.06 7.49 -9.05
N ALA A 185 1.12 8.35 -10.07
CA ALA A 185 0.73 8.01 -11.44
C ALA A 185 1.82 7.14 -12.10
N LEU A 186 1.56 5.83 -12.17
CA LEU A 186 2.42 4.85 -12.84
C LEU A 186 1.98 4.68 -14.29
N VAL A 187 2.70 5.33 -15.21
CA VAL A 187 2.52 5.10 -16.65
C VAL A 187 3.15 3.74 -17.00
N THR A 188 2.34 2.79 -17.47
CA THR A 188 2.78 1.44 -17.80
C THR A 188 2.42 1.04 -19.22
N SER A 189 3.30 0.23 -19.84
CA SER A 189 2.98 -0.60 -21.00
C SER A 189 2.52 -1.97 -20.50
N LYS A 190 1.44 -2.50 -21.07
CA LYS A 190 1.12 -3.93 -20.94
C LYS A 190 1.76 -4.68 -22.10
N CYS A 191 2.53 -5.72 -21.76
CA CYS A 191 2.92 -6.79 -22.68
C CYS A 191 1.82 -7.86 -22.68
#